data_AF-A0A4S8RTL2-F1
#
_entry.id   AF-A0A4S8RTL2-F1
#
_cell.length_a   1.000
_cell.length_b   1.000
_cell.length_c   1.000
_cell.angle_alpha   90.00
_cell.angle_beta   90.00
_cell.angle_gamma   90.00
#
_symmetry.space_group_name_H-M   'P 1'
#
loop_
_entity.id
_entity.type
_entity.pdbx_description
1 polymer ?
#
loop_
_entity_poly.entity_id
_entity_poly.type
_entity_poly.pdbx_seq_one_letter_code
_entity_poly.pdbx_strand_id
1 'polypeptide(L)'
;MVKFIQRLLIPRDFVFAVALGCCSMAQSQQDSLAVQQPEIVVMARPQKDGKIMLRWAVTTPLAWRKLNEYGYEVKRYTVTRNGSTLPSPIEKQLGIFKPKPLDGWMPMIENNNNAAVMAQSIYGEAFDIEGMDHLSAIINLAEEQEQRFTWGLYAADQDYEVSQMAGLGYLDQEARINEKYVYKITALVPESLMKIKEGGVFIGLQDYEDLPKPLDLAVVFFDGKSMLSWNYTIHNQIYNSYFVERSIDGVNFKGLNNLPLTTLNNGEKTDPMRMFYTDSISNGQTWISRVN
;
A
#
# COMPACT_ATOMS: atom_id res chain seq x y z
N MET A 1 53.50 -29.08 50.33
CA MET A 1 53.45 -28.73 51.77
C MET A 1 53.94 -27.28 51.87
N VAL A 2 53.08 -26.29 51.64
CA VAL A 2 52.36 -25.49 52.68
C VAL A 2 53.39 -24.71 53.53
N LYS A 3 53.72 -23.46 53.18
CA LYS A 3 53.29 -22.16 53.78
C LYS A 3 54.58 -21.42 54.24
N PHE A 4 54.79 -20.10 54.24
CA PHE A 4 53.93 -18.92 54.34
C PHE A 4 54.68 -17.64 53.85
N ILE A 5 53.87 -16.67 53.46
CA ILE A 5 54.08 -15.30 52.95
C ILE A 5 54.90 -14.36 53.87
N GLN A 6 55.68 -13.43 53.29
CA GLN A 6 55.72 -12.04 53.76
C GLN A 6 56.01 -11.03 52.62
N ARG A 7 55.14 -10.01 52.55
CA ARG A 7 55.02 -8.91 51.58
C ARG A 7 56.11 -7.85 51.77
N LEU A 8 56.45 -7.11 50.70
CA LEU A 8 56.35 -5.65 50.67
C LEU A 8 56.32 -5.11 49.22
N LEU A 9 55.50 -4.07 48.99
CA LEU A 9 55.09 -3.53 47.68
C LEU A 9 55.71 -2.15 47.37
N ILE A 10 55.49 -1.72 46.11
CA ILE A 10 55.34 -0.33 45.56
C ILE A 10 56.62 0.29 44.93
N PRO A 11 56.57 1.09 43.81
CA PRO A 11 55.46 1.57 42.95
C PRO A 11 55.60 1.24 41.44
N ARG A 12 54.49 1.12 40.67
CA ARG A 12 53.83 2.13 39.80
C ARG A 12 54.77 2.88 38.83
N ASP A 13 54.79 2.44 37.57
CA ASP A 13 54.47 3.29 36.43
C ASP A 13 53.97 2.45 35.25
N PHE A 14 53.00 3.01 34.53
CA PHE A 14 51.99 2.37 33.70
C PHE A 14 52.24 2.79 32.25
N VAL A 15 52.62 1.88 31.36
CA VAL A 15 52.57 2.09 29.91
C VAL A 15 52.05 0.80 29.28
N PHE A 16 50.75 0.76 28.96
CA PHE A 16 50.17 -0.29 28.12
C PHE A 16 50.11 0.22 26.68
N ALA A 17 50.91 -0.40 25.82
CA ALA A 17 50.85 -0.20 24.38
C ALA A 17 49.59 -0.90 23.81
N VAL A 18 48.80 -0.13 23.08
CA VAL A 18 47.65 -0.60 22.29
C VAL A 18 48.18 -1.21 21.00
N ALA A 19 47.89 -2.49 20.75
CA ALA A 19 48.03 -3.12 19.45
C ALA A 19 46.65 -3.49 18.92
N LEU A 20 46.29 -2.86 17.79
CA LEU A 20 45.07 -3.07 17.03
C LEU A 20 44.94 -4.53 16.57
N GLY A 21 43.79 -5.13 16.87
CA GLY A 21 43.29 -6.32 16.23
C GLY A 21 41.83 -6.10 15.85
N CYS A 22 41.58 -5.43 14.71
CA CYS A 22 40.27 -5.35 14.10
C CYS A 22 39.86 -6.73 13.58
N CYS A 23 39.20 -7.53 14.42
CA CYS A 23 38.37 -8.63 13.95
C CYS A 23 37.07 -8.04 13.39
N SER A 24 37.10 -7.68 12.12
CA SER A 24 35.89 -7.39 11.34
C SER A 24 35.14 -8.71 11.13
N MET A 25 34.18 -9.02 12.01
CA MET A 25 33.16 -10.01 11.71
C MET A 25 32.24 -9.42 10.64
N ALA A 26 32.60 -9.62 9.38
CA ALA A 26 31.68 -9.49 8.27
C ALA A 26 30.71 -10.68 8.34
N GLN A 27 29.57 -10.50 9.02
CA GLN A 27 28.43 -11.37 8.81
C GLN A 27 27.91 -11.10 7.38
N SER A 28 28.32 -11.93 6.44
CA SER A 28 27.65 -12.00 5.14
C SER A 28 26.25 -12.55 5.38
N GLN A 29 25.24 -11.68 5.30
CA GLN A 29 23.85 -12.11 5.20
C GLN A 29 23.71 -12.92 3.92
N GLN A 30 23.48 -14.22 4.09
CA GLN A 30 23.14 -15.14 3.02
C GLN A 30 21.64 -14.99 2.79
N ASP A 31 21.24 -14.00 2.00
CA ASP A 31 19.88 -13.90 1.48
C ASP A 31 19.63 -15.13 0.61
N SER A 32 18.90 -16.08 1.18
CA SER A 32 18.33 -17.17 0.43
C SER A 32 17.27 -16.54 -0.47
N LEU A 33 17.40 -16.67 -1.80
CA LEU A 33 16.39 -16.30 -2.77
C LEU A 33 15.13 -17.18 -2.56
N ALA A 34 14.39 -16.92 -1.49
CA ALA A 34 13.07 -17.49 -1.31
C ALA A 34 12.17 -16.87 -2.37
N VAL A 35 11.92 -17.61 -3.44
CA VAL A 35 10.89 -17.24 -4.43
C VAL A 35 9.58 -17.17 -3.66
N GLN A 36 9.14 -15.97 -3.32
CA GLN A 36 7.85 -15.77 -2.66
C GLN A 36 6.76 -16.32 -3.59
N GLN A 37 6.00 -17.28 -3.07
CA GLN A 37 4.85 -17.78 -3.80
C GLN A 37 3.86 -16.62 -3.98
N PRO A 38 3.42 -16.31 -5.21
CA PRO A 38 2.46 -15.24 -5.43
C PRO A 38 1.15 -15.56 -4.72
N GLU A 39 0.58 -14.58 -4.03
CA GLU A 39 -0.69 -14.70 -3.33
C GLU A 39 -1.57 -13.49 -3.61
N ILE A 40 -2.88 -13.72 -3.57
CA ILE A 40 -3.88 -12.67 -3.67
C ILE A 40 -4.16 -12.14 -2.26
N VAL A 41 -4.02 -10.84 -2.08
CA VAL A 41 -4.35 -10.12 -0.85
C VAL A 41 -5.66 -9.38 -1.06
N VAL A 42 -6.56 -9.45 -0.07
CA VAL A 42 -7.93 -8.96 -0.18
C VAL A 42 -8.23 -8.04 0.99
N MET A 43 -8.87 -6.91 0.68
CA MET A 43 -9.44 -5.98 1.65
C MET A 43 -10.94 -5.83 1.38
N ALA A 44 -11.69 -5.66 2.45
CA ALA A 44 -13.11 -5.34 2.37
C ALA A 44 -13.45 -4.22 3.35
N ARG A 45 -14.36 -3.32 2.94
CA ARG A 45 -14.86 -2.26 3.79
C ARG A 45 -16.37 -2.09 3.64
N PRO A 46 -17.16 -2.35 4.70
CA PRO A 46 -18.55 -1.97 4.75
C PRO A 46 -18.72 -0.46 4.57
N GLN A 47 -19.82 -0.05 3.95
CA GLN A 47 -20.19 1.33 3.71
C GLN A 47 -21.48 1.67 4.46
N LYS A 48 -21.65 2.93 4.86
CA LYS A 48 -22.85 3.39 5.59
C LYS A 48 -24.14 3.20 4.80
N ASP A 49 -24.06 3.13 3.47
CA ASP A 49 -25.20 2.92 2.56
C ASP A 49 -25.58 1.44 2.36
N GLY A 50 -25.02 0.54 3.17
CA GLY A 50 -25.39 -0.88 3.17
C GLY A 50 -24.67 -1.73 2.12
N LYS A 51 -23.55 -1.24 1.58
CA LYS A 51 -22.73 -1.95 0.59
C LYS A 51 -21.42 -2.42 1.19
N ILE A 52 -20.78 -3.40 0.57
CA ILE A 52 -19.41 -3.82 0.92
C ILE A 52 -18.51 -3.57 -0.28
N MET A 53 -17.50 -2.73 -0.10
CA MET A 53 -16.45 -2.51 -1.09
C MET A 53 -15.37 -3.56 -0.92
N LEU A 54 -15.04 -4.27 -2.00
CA LEU A 54 -13.93 -5.21 -2.06
C LEU A 54 -12.82 -4.63 -2.93
N ARG A 55 -11.58 -4.85 -2.51
CA ARG A 55 -10.37 -4.58 -3.30
C ARG A 55 -9.40 -5.74 -3.13
N TRP A 56 -8.69 -6.10 -4.18
CA TRP A 56 -7.65 -7.11 -4.12
C TRP A 56 -6.48 -6.78 -5.04
N ALA A 57 -5.34 -7.37 -4.74
CA ALA A 57 -4.14 -7.31 -5.56
C ALA A 57 -3.36 -8.63 -5.40
N VAL A 58 -2.37 -8.86 -6.27
CA VAL A 58 -1.44 -9.99 -6.15
C VAL A 58 -0.07 -9.48 -5.76
N THR A 59 0.70 -10.29 -5.02
CA THR A 59 1.96 -9.86 -4.41
C THR A 59 3.16 -9.77 -5.35
N THR A 60 3.07 -10.22 -6.61
CA THR A 60 4.22 -10.20 -7.53
C THR A 60 3.87 -9.65 -8.92
N PRO A 61 4.81 -8.94 -9.57
CA PRO A 61 4.62 -8.38 -10.90
C PRO A 61 4.28 -9.42 -11.97
N LEU A 62 4.97 -10.57 -11.95
CA LEU A 62 4.76 -11.62 -12.95
C LEU A 62 3.35 -12.24 -12.83
N ALA A 63 2.89 -12.45 -11.60
CA ALA A 63 1.53 -12.93 -11.36
C ALA A 63 0.50 -11.88 -11.77
N TRP A 64 0.75 -10.59 -11.51
CA TRP A 64 -0.12 -9.50 -11.92
C TRP A 64 -0.28 -9.43 -13.45
N ARG A 65 0.82 -9.53 -14.21
CA ARG A 65 0.74 -9.60 -15.68
C ARG A 65 -0.13 -10.77 -16.14
N LYS A 66 0.04 -11.95 -15.55
CA LYS A 66 -0.79 -13.13 -15.89
C LYS A 66 -2.25 -12.90 -15.51
N LEU A 67 -2.52 -12.30 -14.37
CA LEU A 67 -3.89 -12.02 -13.94
C LEU A 67 -4.57 -10.91 -14.75
N ASN A 68 -3.83 -9.99 -15.36
CA ASN A 68 -4.38 -9.05 -16.35
C ASN A 68 -4.89 -9.79 -17.62
N GLU A 69 -4.30 -10.94 -17.95
CA GLU A 69 -4.70 -11.79 -19.08
C GLU A 69 -5.86 -12.73 -18.72
N TYR A 70 -5.73 -13.48 -17.63
CA TYR A 70 -6.66 -14.55 -17.24
C TYR A 70 -7.80 -14.09 -16.33
N GLY A 71 -7.58 -13.06 -15.50
CA GLY A 71 -8.54 -12.54 -14.55
C GLY A 71 -8.65 -13.33 -13.24
N TYR A 72 -9.68 -12.96 -12.48
CA TYR A 72 -9.98 -13.45 -11.14
C TYR A 72 -11.42 -13.97 -11.10
N GLU A 73 -11.65 -15.04 -10.35
CA GLU A 73 -12.99 -15.45 -9.93
C GLU A 73 -13.27 -14.89 -8.53
N VAL A 74 -14.44 -14.28 -8.34
CA VAL A 74 -14.89 -13.81 -7.02
C VAL A 74 -16.15 -14.55 -6.61
N LYS A 75 -16.07 -15.21 -5.45
CA LYS A 75 -17.18 -15.90 -4.80
C LYS A 75 -17.45 -15.29 -3.42
N ARG A 76 -18.72 -15.31 -3.04
CA ARG A 76 -19.19 -14.91 -1.71
C ARG A 76 -19.85 -16.10 -1.03
N TYR A 77 -19.49 -16.35 0.21
CA TYR A 77 -20.07 -17.38 1.06
C TYR A 77 -20.78 -16.71 2.22
N THR A 78 -22.08 -16.91 2.38
CA THR A 78 -22.79 -16.50 3.59
C THR A 78 -22.47 -17.51 4.69
N VAL A 79 -21.84 -17.08 5.77
CA VAL A 79 -21.35 -17.98 6.84
C VAL A 79 -22.16 -17.82 8.12
N THR A 80 -22.59 -16.60 8.44
CA THR A 80 -23.44 -16.34 9.61
C THR A 80 -24.70 -15.60 9.20
N ARG A 81 -25.82 -15.89 9.86
CA ARG A 81 -27.09 -15.18 9.72
C ARG A 81 -27.75 -15.04 11.10
N ASN A 82 -28.24 -13.85 11.43
CA ASN A 82 -28.88 -13.54 12.72
C ASN A 82 -28.01 -13.95 13.92
N GLY A 83 -26.69 -13.70 13.85
CA GLY A 83 -25.74 -14.03 14.92
C GLY A 83 -25.40 -15.51 15.09
N SER A 84 -25.97 -16.41 14.28
CA SER A 84 -25.67 -17.85 14.31
C SER A 84 -24.89 -18.28 13.06
N THR A 85 -23.90 -19.16 13.23
CA THR A 85 -23.19 -19.80 12.12
C THR A 85 -24.11 -20.77 11.40
N LEU A 86 -24.12 -20.71 10.07
CA LEU A 86 -24.87 -21.65 9.25
C LEU A 86 -24.19 -23.02 9.25
N PRO A 87 -24.95 -24.14 9.27
CA PRO A 87 -24.37 -25.49 9.18
C PRO A 87 -23.53 -25.71 7.92
N SER A 88 -23.95 -25.08 6.81
CA SER A 88 -23.23 -25.04 5.54
C SER A 88 -23.25 -23.62 4.97
N PRO A 89 -22.12 -23.10 4.47
CA PRO A 89 -22.11 -21.80 3.83
C PRO A 89 -22.96 -21.76 2.55
N ILE A 90 -23.64 -20.65 2.31
CA ILE A 90 -24.40 -20.43 1.07
C ILE A 90 -23.49 -19.71 0.08
N GLU A 91 -23.07 -20.42 -0.98
CA GLU A 91 -22.24 -19.87 -2.06
C GLU A 91 -23.05 -18.98 -3.01
N LYS A 92 -22.44 -17.88 -3.45
CA LYS A 92 -22.88 -17.05 -4.56
C LYS A 92 -21.68 -16.68 -5.43
N GLN A 93 -21.77 -16.96 -6.72
CA GLN A 93 -20.85 -16.44 -7.72
C GLN A 93 -21.08 -14.93 -7.89
N LEU A 94 -20.06 -14.10 -7.66
CA LEU A 94 -20.16 -12.66 -7.87
C LEU A 94 -19.71 -12.26 -9.29
N GLY A 95 -18.76 -13.01 -9.87
CA GLY A 95 -18.38 -12.85 -11.27
C GLY A 95 -16.93 -13.23 -11.56
N ILE A 96 -16.54 -12.96 -12.81
CA ILE A 96 -15.16 -13.02 -13.29
C ILE A 96 -14.71 -11.60 -13.61
N PHE A 97 -13.54 -11.23 -13.10
CA PHE A 97 -13.01 -9.87 -13.16
C PHE A 97 -11.68 -9.87 -13.86
N LYS A 98 -11.55 -9.01 -14.88
CA LYS A 98 -10.32 -8.75 -15.61
C LYS A 98 -10.33 -7.30 -16.08
N PRO A 99 -9.18 -6.73 -16.46
CA PRO A 99 -9.14 -5.40 -17.04
C PRO A 99 -10.12 -5.23 -18.19
N LYS A 100 -10.87 -4.12 -18.19
CA LYS A 100 -11.67 -3.70 -19.35
C LYS A 100 -10.75 -3.52 -20.57
N PRO A 101 -11.18 -3.88 -21.79
CA PRO A 101 -10.41 -3.60 -23.01
C PRO A 101 -9.99 -2.13 -23.10
N LEU A 102 -8.87 -1.84 -23.77
CA LEU A 102 -8.29 -0.49 -23.88
C LEU A 102 -9.31 0.57 -24.31
N ASP A 103 -10.16 0.28 -25.31
CA ASP A 103 -11.22 1.19 -25.77
C ASP A 103 -12.19 1.61 -24.64
N GLY A 104 -12.40 0.73 -23.67
CA GLY A 104 -13.23 1.00 -22.50
C GLY A 104 -12.61 1.98 -21.51
N TRP A 105 -11.31 2.26 -21.60
CA TRP A 105 -10.60 3.24 -20.78
C TRP A 105 -10.61 4.65 -21.37
N MET A 106 -10.70 4.76 -22.69
CA MET A 106 -10.57 6.03 -23.42
C MET A 106 -11.45 7.17 -22.86
N PRO A 107 -12.74 6.96 -22.51
CA PRO A 107 -13.58 8.04 -21.98
C PRO A 107 -13.10 8.58 -20.63
N MET A 108 -12.37 7.79 -19.85
CA MET A 108 -11.94 8.14 -18.50
C MET A 108 -10.56 8.79 -18.50
N ILE A 109 -9.65 8.34 -19.37
CA ILE A 109 -8.25 8.76 -19.43
C ILE A 109 -8.12 10.28 -19.64
N GLU A 110 -9.01 10.90 -20.41
CA GLU A 110 -8.95 12.35 -20.71
C GLU A 110 -9.03 13.23 -19.45
N ASN A 111 -9.73 12.76 -18.40
CA ASN A 111 -10.02 13.56 -17.21
C ASN A 111 -9.52 12.90 -15.91
N ASN A 112 -8.87 11.73 -16.00
CA ASN A 112 -8.41 10.97 -14.85
C ASN A 112 -6.99 10.43 -15.07
N ASN A 113 -6.03 11.06 -14.39
CA ASN A 113 -4.61 10.67 -14.46
C ASN A 113 -4.37 9.23 -13.94
N ASN A 114 -5.12 8.77 -12.94
CA ASN A 114 -4.98 7.39 -12.45
C ASN A 114 -5.46 6.38 -13.50
N ALA A 115 -6.53 6.70 -14.23
CA ALA A 115 -6.99 5.89 -15.36
C ALA A 115 -5.93 5.83 -16.47
N ALA A 116 -5.29 6.95 -16.79
CA ALA A 116 -4.20 7.01 -17.75
C ALA A 116 -3.01 6.14 -17.33
N VAL A 117 -2.56 6.26 -16.07
CA VAL A 117 -1.45 5.48 -15.51
C VAL A 117 -1.78 3.98 -15.52
N MET A 118 -2.98 3.59 -15.08
CA MET A 118 -3.40 2.19 -15.08
C MET A 118 -3.47 1.62 -16.50
N ALA A 119 -4.11 2.33 -17.43
CA ALA A 119 -4.22 1.88 -18.82
C ALA A 119 -2.85 1.72 -19.48
N GLN A 120 -1.94 2.67 -19.27
CA GLN A 120 -0.55 2.56 -19.74
C GLN A 120 0.17 1.38 -19.08
N SER A 121 -0.03 1.16 -17.79
CA SER A 121 0.62 0.05 -17.07
C SER A 121 0.19 -1.31 -17.61
N ILE A 122 -1.10 -1.48 -17.94
CA ILE A 122 -1.66 -2.73 -18.47
C ILE A 122 -1.39 -2.90 -19.98
N TYR A 123 -1.57 -1.85 -20.78
CA TYR A 123 -1.63 -1.93 -22.25
C TYR A 123 -0.50 -1.24 -22.99
N GLY A 124 0.33 -0.45 -22.30
CA GLY A 124 1.42 0.29 -22.93
C GLY A 124 2.35 -0.64 -23.70
N GLU A 125 2.81 -0.19 -24.86
CA GLU A 125 3.76 -0.95 -25.67
C GLU A 125 5.09 -1.14 -24.92
N ALA A 126 5.74 -2.28 -25.15
CA ALA A 126 7.09 -2.51 -24.63
C ALA A 126 8.08 -1.64 -25.42
N PHE A 127 9.18 -1.24 -24.78
CA PHE A 127 10.25 -0.56 -25.50
C PHE A 127 10.91 -1.53 -26.48
N ASP A 128 11.13 -1.08 -27.72
CA ASP A 128 11.84 -1.86 -28.71
C ASP A 128 13.32 -1.95 -28.34
N ILE A 129 13.86 -3.17 -28.28
CA ILE A 129 15.17 -3.48 -27.68
C ILE A 129 16.21 -3.83 -28.75
N GLU A 130 15.96 -3.44 -30.01
CA GLU A 130 16.85 -3.73 -31.13
C GLU A 130 18.29 -3.24 -30.86
N GLY A 131 19.24 -4.18 -30.80
CA GLY A 131 20.67 -3.90 -30.67
C GLY A 131 21.26 -3.99 -29.25
N MET A 132 20.48 -4.34 -28.22
CA MET A 132 21.02 -4.55 -26.86
C MET A 132 21.53 -5.98 -26.61
N ASP A 133 22.50 -6.10 -25.71
CA ASP A 133 22.94 -7.40 -25.17
C ASP A 133 21.80 -8.12 -24.44
N HIS A 134 21.76 -9.45 -24.53
CA HIS A 134 20.64 -10.27 -24.04
C HIS A 134 20.42 -10.15 -22.53
N LEU A 135 21.48 -9.99 -21.73
CA LEU A 135 21.33 -9.82 -20.28
C LEU A 135 20.69 -8.46 -19.96
N SER A 136 21.15 -7.40 -20.63
CA SER A 136 20.59 -6.06 -20.48
C SER A 136 19.11 -6.01 -20.91
N ALA A 137 18.75 -6.73 -21.98
CA ALA A 137 17.36 -6.86 -22.41
C ALA A 137 16.47 -7.53 -21.34
N ILE A 138 16.96 -8.58 -20.67
CA ILE A 138 16.24 -9.26 -19.58
C ILE A 138 16.06 -8.33 -18.38
N ILE A 139 17.11 -7.59 -17.99
CA ILE A 139 17.06 -6.65 -16.88
C ILE A 139 16.03 -5.54 -17.16
N ASN A 140 16.08 -4.95 -18.36
CA ASN A 140 15.13 -3.91 -18.75
C ASN A 140 13.68 -4.41 -18.72
N LEU A 141 13.42 -5.62 -19.20
CA LEU A 141 12.08 -6.21 -19.16
C LEU A 141 11.60 -6.43 -17.71
N ALA A 142 12.50 -6.86 -16.82
CA ALA A 142 12.17 -7.05 -15.42
C ALA A 142 11.85 -5.71 -14.73
N GLU A 143 12.66 -4.68 -14.98
CA GLU A 143 12.44 -3.33 -14.45
C GLU A 143 11.15 -2.72 -14.98
N GLU A 144 10.87 -2.86 -16.28
CA GLU A 144 9.62 -2.40 -16.89
C GLU A 144 8.40 -3.08 -16.24
N GLN A 145 8.48 -4.40 -16.04
CA GLN A 145 7.41 -5.16 -15.41
C GLN A 145 7.16 -4.73 -13.95
N GLU A 146 8.22 -4.43 -13.21
CA GLU A 146 8.16 -3.93 -11.83
C GLU A 146 7.53 -2.53 -11.77
N GLN A 147 7.91 -1.64 -12.69
CA GLN A 147 7.37 -0.29 -12.78
C GLN A 147 5.87 -0.30 -13.11
N ARG A 148 5.48 -1.08 -14.12
CA ARG A 148 4.05 -1.25 -14.49
C ARG A 148 3.24 -1.79 -13.33
N PHE A 149 3.76 -2.79 -12.63
CA PHE A 149 3.13 -3.36 -11.44
C PHE A 149 2.95 -2.30 -10.33
N THR A 150 4.03 -1.60 -9.99
CA THR A 150 4.05 -0.59 -8.93
C THR A 150 3.08 0.55 -9.22
N TRP A 151 3.18 1.17 -10.40
CA TRP A 151 2.36 2.32 -10.76
C TRP A 151 0.92 1.94 -11.07
N GLY A 152 0.69 0.76 -11.65
CA GLY A 152 -0.65 0.22 -11.85
C GLY A 152 -1.38 0.04 -10.52
N LEU A 153 -0.78 -0.68 -9.56
CA LEU A 153 -1.42 -0.86 -8.25
C LEU A 153 -1.59 0.45 -7.48
N TYR A 154 -0.62 1.37 -7.57
CA TYR A 154 -0.76 2.70 -6.99
C TYR A 154 -1.99 3.45 -7.55
N ALA A 155 -2.19 3.43 -8.87
CA ALA A 155 -3.34 4.07 -9.49
C ALA A 155 -4.68 3.45 -9.05
N ALA A 156 -4.76 2.12 -8.91
CA ALA A 156 -5.95 1.43 -8.39
C ALA A 156 -6.25 1.77 -6.92
N ASP A 157 -5.21 1.99 -6.12
CA ASP A 157 -5.37 2.36 -4.72
C ASP A 157 -5.97 3.75 -4.55
N GLN A 158 -5.52 4.71 -5.37
CA GLN A 158 -5.98 6.10 -5.34
C GLN A 158 -7.40 6.29 -5.90
N ASP A 159 -7.86 5.41 -6.79
CA ASP A 159 -9.15 5.53 -7.45
C ASP A 159 -9.88 4.19 -7.53
N TYR A 160 -11.02 4.09 -6.83
CA TYR A 160 -11.79 2.86 -6.77
C TYR A 160 -12.45 2.50 -8.10
N GLU A 161 -12.88 3.47 -8.90
CA GLU A 161 -13.47 3.19 -10.22
C GLU A 161 -12.40 2.64 -11.16
N VAL A 162 -11.18 3.20 -11.13
CA VAL A 162 -10.01 2.64 -11.83
C VAL A 162 -9.72 1.21 -11.36
N SER A 163 -9.78 0.95 -10.05
CA SER A 163 -9.63 -0.41 -9.49
C SER A 163 -10.68 -1.38 -10.05
N GLN A 164 -11.95 -0.96 -10.18
CA GLN A 164 -13.00 -1.78 -10.77
C GLN A 164 -12.77 -2.02 -12.25
N MET A 165 -12.35 -1.00 -13.01
CA MET A 165 -12.04 -1.14 -14.44
C MET A 165 -10.84 -2.05 -14.69
N ALA A 166 -9.86 -2.07 -13.80
CA ALA A 166 -8.72 -2.99 -13.82
C ALA A 166 -9.08 -4.42 -13.40
N GLY A 167 -10.32 -4.68 -12.94
CA GLY A 167 -10.73 -5.98 -12.43
C GLY A 167 -10.10 -6.31 -11.06
N LEU A 168 -9.82 -5.28 -10.26
CA LEU A 168 -9.21 -5.35 -8.92
C LEU A 168 -10.17 -4.90 -7.80
N GLY A 169 -11.45 -4.65 -8.13
CA GLY A 169 -12.44 -4.21 -7.15
C GLY A 169 -13.87 -4.62 -7.50
N TYR A 170 -14.71 -4.79 -6.48
CA TYR A 170 -16.12 -5.14 -6.62
C TYR A 170 -16.97 -4.53 -5.49
N LEU A 171 -18.10 -3.94 -5.86
CA LEU A 171 -19.06 -3.37 -4.91
C LEU A 171 -20.24 -4.35 -4.72
N ASP A 172 -20.28 -5.01 -3.57
CA ASP A 172 -21.41 -5.88 -3.21
C ASP A 172 -22.57 -5.04 -2.68
N GLN A 173 -23.62 -4.93 -3.50
CA GLN A 173 -24.84 -4.17 -3.20
C GLN A 173 -25.95 -5.06 -2.60
N GLU A 174 -25.73 -6.36 -2.51
CA GLU A 174 -26.71 -7.32 -2.01
C GLU A 174 -26.34 -7.86 -0.61
N ALA A 175 -25.37 -7.23 0.04
CA ALA A 175 -25.02 -7.52 1.42
C ALA A 175 -26.19 -7.19 2.36
N ARG A 176 -26.35 -7.98 3.42
CA ARG A 176 -27.46 -7.86 4.38
C ARG A 176 -26.94 -7.60 5.78
N ILE A 177 -27.69 -6.78 6.51
CA ILE A 177 -27.30 -6.24 7.81
C ILE A 177 -27.16 -7.30 8.91
N ASN A 178 -27.85 -8.43 8.74
CA ASN A 178 -27.88 -9.55 9.69
C ASN A 178 -27.02 -10.74 9.22
N GLU A 179 -26.17 -10.56 8.21
CA GLU A 179 -25.33 -11.61 7.64
C GLU A 179 -23.84 -11.22 7.70
N LYS A 180 -22.96 -12.23 7.78
CA LYS A 180 -21.53 -12.06 7.49
C LYS A 180 -21.09 -13.03 6.40
N TYR A 181 -20.11 -12.58 5.64
CA TYR A 181 -19.65 -13.23 4.43
C TYR A 181 -18.17 -13.53 4.50
N VAL A 182 -17.77 -14.64 3.88
CA VAL A 182 -16.40 -14.82 3.39
C VAL A 182 -16.41 -14.49 1.90
N TYR A 183 -15.62 -13.50 1.50
CA TYR A 183 -15.31 -13.26 0.10
C TYR A 183 -14.02 -14.02 -0.22
N LYS A 184 -14.04 -14.77 -1.32
CA LYS A 184 -12.92 -15.57 -1.80
C LYS A 184 -12.59 -15.17 -3.22
N ILE A 185 -11.33 -14.87 -3.47
CA ILE A 185 -10.80 -14.47 -4.76
C ILE A 185 -9.75 -15.48 -5.20
N THR A 186 -10.00 -16.09 -6.35
CA THR A 186 -9.18 -17.16 -6.92
C THR A 186 -8.60 -16.71 -8.26
N ALA A 187 -7.33 -17.01 -8.51
CA ALA A 187 -6.69 -16.78 -9.80
C ALA A 187 -7.30 -17.70 -10.87
N LEU A 188 -7.57 -17.18 -12.07
CA LEU A 188 -7.96 -17.99 -13.23
C LEU A 188 -6.77 -18.40 -14.11
N VAL A 189 -5.55 -18.12 -13.65
CA VAL A 189 -4.31 -18.57 -14.31
C VAL A 189 -4.24 -20.10 -14.19
N PRO A 190 -4.03 -20.84 -15.29
CA PRO A 190 -3.83 -22.29 -15.23
C PRO A 190 -2.69 -22.66 -14.27
N GLU A 191 -2.93 -23.64 -13.39
CA GLU A 191 -1.92 -24.06 -12.40
C GLU A 191 -0.60 -24.56 -13.05
N SER A 192 -0.67 -25.08 -14.28
CA SER A 192 0.49 -25.48 -15.07
C SER A 192 1.39 -24.31 -15.50
N LEU A 193 0.83 -23.09 -15.56
CA LEU A 193 1.58 -21.88 -15.88
C LEU A 193 2.10 -21.20 -14.62
N MET A 194 1.27 -21.08 -13.59
CA MET A 194 1.65 -20.47 -12.32
C MET A 194 0.65 -20.82 -11.23
N LYS A 195 1.15 -21.28 -10.08
CA LYS A 195 0.34 -21.46 -8.88
C LYS A 195 0.30 -20.16 -8.08
N ILE A 196 -0.87 -19.54 -8.02
CA ILE A 196 -1.14 -18.33 -7.24
C ILE A 196 -2.06 -18.72 -6.08
N LYS A 197 -1.66 -18.41 -4.85
CA LYS A 197 -2.47 -18.68 -3.66
C LYS A 197 -3.68 -17.75 -3.65
N GLU A 198 -4.85 -18.32 -3.40
CA GLU A 198 -6.11 -17.59 -3.27
C GLU A 198 -6.12 -16.65 -2.06
N GLY A 199 -6.93 -15.59 -2.15
CA GLY A 199 -7.13 -14.62 -1.09
C GLY A 199 -8.56 -14.67 -0.56
N GLY A 200 -8.78 -14.22 0.67
CA GLY A 200 -10.11 -14.08 1.21
C GLY A 200 -10.20 -13.18 2.43
N VAL A 201 -11.42 -12.72 2.70
CA VAL A 201 -11.73 -11.82 3.83
C VAL A 201 -13.10 -12.13 4.41
N PHE A 202 -13.21 -12.11 5.73
CA PHE A 202 -14.46 -12.31 6.47
C PHE A 202 -14.98 -10.98 7.01
N ILE A 203 -16.19 -10.58 6.61
CA ILE A 203 -16.74 -9.25 6.92
C ILE A 203 -18.28 -9.27 6.82
N GLY A 204 -18.95 -8.40 7.55
CA GLY A 204 -20.37 -8.07 7.34
C GLY A 204 -20.63 -6.57 7.49
N LEU A 205 -21.86 -6.13 7.19
CA LEU A 205 -22.22 -4.70 7.24
C LEU A 205 -22.08 -4.08 8.64
N GLN A 206 -22.21 -4.88 9.68
CA GLN A 206 -22.05 -4.45 11.07
C GLN A 206 -20.60 -4.22 11.50
N ASP A 207 -19.63 -4.67 10.70
CA ASP A 207 -18.20 -4.41 10.93
C ASP A 207 -17.78 -3.02 10.40
N TYR A 208 -18.77 -2.14 10.13
CA TYR A 208 -18.51 -0.76 9.74
C TYR A 208 -17.82 -0.02 10.88
N GLU A 209 -16.68 0.59 10.56
CA GLU A 209 -16.00 1.53 11.44
C GLU A 209 -15.77 2.84 10.70
N ASP A 210 -15.86 3.97 11.41
CA ASP A 210 -15.47 5.27 10.86
C ASP A 210 -13.95 5.29 10.62
N LEU A 211 -13.54 6.03 9.59
CA LEU A 211 -12.13 6.23 9.27
C LEU A 211 -11.44 7.04 10.40
N PRO A 212 -10.33 6.56 10.98
CA PRO A 212 -9.69 7.25 12.09
C PRO A 212 -9.05 8.55 11.64
N LYS A 213 -9.32 9.66 12.34
CA LYS A 213 -8.78 10.96 11.95
C LYS A 213 -7.25 10.98 12.12
N PRO A 214 -6.49 11.66 11.23
CA PRO A 214 -5.07 11.89 11.44
C PRO A 214 -4.80 12.51 12.83
N LEU A 215 -3.79 12.01 13.53
CA LEU A 215 -3.46 12.42 14.89
C LEU A 215 -2.28 13.40 14.92
N ASP A 216 -2.18 14.15 16.01
CA ASP A 216 -1.12 15.13 16.28
C ASP A 216 -0.93 16.14 15.15
N LEU A 217 -2.04 16.57 14.52
CA LEU A 217 -2.03 17.65 13.56
C LEU A 217 -1.64 18.95 14.27
N ALA A 218 -0.49 19.49 13.89
CA ALA A 218 0.07 20.73 14.40
C ALA A 218 0.42 21.66 13.26
N VAL A 219 0.29 22.97 13.51
CA VAL A 219 0.66 24.02 12.56
C VAL A 219 1.68 24.96 13.21
N VAL A 220 2.71 25.29 12.45
CA VAL A 220 3.68 26.34 12.80
C VAL A 220 3.56 27.46 11.78
N PHE A 221 3.33 28.68 12.26
CA PHE A 221 3.21 29.85 11.40
C PHE A 221 4.56 30.56 11.26
N PHE A 222 4.85 30.96 10.03
CA PHE A 222 5.97 31.80 9.63
C PHE A 222 5.45 33.02 8.88
N ASP A 223 6.35 33.94 8.53
CA ASP A 223 5.98 35.07 7.68
C ASP A 223 5.51 34.59 6.29
N GLY A 224 4.23 34.84 5.97
CA GLY A 224 3.60 34.46 4.71
C GLY A 224 3.41 32.96 4.49
N LYS A 225 3.65 32.11 5.50
CA LYS A 225 3.63 30.64 5.35
C LYS A 225 3.12 29.94 6.60
N SER A 226 2.52 28.77 6.42
CA SER A 226 2.23 27.84 7.50
C SER A 226 2.76 26.46 7.17
N MET A 227 3.37 25.81 8.15
CA MET A 227 3.84 24.43 8.04
C MET A 227 2.93 23.54 8.87
N LEU A 228 2.22 22.64 8.20
CA LEU A 228 1.45 21.58 8.83
C LEU A 228 2.33 20.36 9.05
N SER A 229 2.09 19.67 10.15
CA SER A 229 2.68 18.37 10.41
C SER A 229 1.69 17.47 11.13
N TRP A 230 1.69 16.18 10.80
CA TRP A 230 0.84 15.18 11.45
C TRP A 230 1.60 13.85 11.59
N ASN A 231 1.20 13.04 12.56
CA ASN A 231 1.74 11.70 12.73
C ASN A 231 1.08 10.76 11.72
N TYR A 232 1.85 10.24 10.76
CA TYR A 232 1.32 9.31 9.76
C TYR A 232 1.53 7.85 10.17
N THR A 233 2.54 7.56 11.00
CA THR A 233 2.92 6.19 11.36
C THR A 233 1.79 5.45 12.08
N ILE A 234 1.01 6.15 12.90
CA ILE A 234 -0.09 5.54 13.67
C ILE A 234 -1.14 4.87 12.75
N HIS A 235 -1.34 5.42 11.55
CA HIS A 235 -2.35 4.92 10.60
C HIS A 235 -1.75 4.48 9.26
N ASN A 236 -0.46 4.13 9.20
CA ASN A 236 0.20 3.75 7.94
C ASN A 236 -0.32 2.43 7.34
N GLN A 237 -1.02 1.61 8.12
CA GLN A 237 -1.73 0.41 7.65
C GLN A 237 -3.16 0.71 7.17
N ILE A 238 -3.65 1.95 7.35
CA ILE A 238 -5.01 2.38 7.01
C ILE A 238 -4.99 3.41 5.88
N TYR A 239 -4.06 4.37 5.94
CA TYR A 239 -3.88 5.42 4.94
C TYR A 239 -2.52 5.31 4.27
N ASN A 240 -2.53 5.33 2.94
CA ASN A 240 -1.33 5.41 2.10
C ASN A 240 -1.12 6.81 1.50
N SER A 241 -2.11 7.70 1.60
CA SER A 241 -2.05 9.07 1.11
C SER A 241 -2.95 10.03 1.89
N TYR A 242 -2.71 11.34 1.74
CA TYR A 242 -3.48 12.39 2.40
C TYR A 242 -3.80 13.57 1.48
N PHE A 243 -4.92 14.23 1.73
CA PHE A 243 -5.28 15.53 1.16
C PHE A 243 -5.31 16.60 2.25
N VAL A 244 -4.76 17.77 1.93
CA VAL A 244 -4.75 18.94 2.80
C VAL A 244 -5.69 19.98 2.23
N GLU A 245 -6.55 20.50 3.08
CA GLU A 245 -7.50 21.53 2.71
C GLU A 245 -7.42 22.70 3.69
N ARG A 246 -7.79 23.88 3.20
CA ARG A 246 -7.79 25.13 3.96
C ARG A 246 -9.09 25.89 3.82
N SER A 247 -9.44 26.60 4.88
CA SER A 247 -10.61 27.46 4.98
C SER A 247 -10.27 28.77 5.71
N ILE A 248 -11.06 29.81 5.45
CA ILE A 248 -11.04 31.08 6.19
C ILE A 248 -12.24 31.23 7.14
N ASP A 249 -13.28 30.42 6.95
CA ASP A 249 -14.55 30.48 7.68
C ASP A 249 -14.84 29.20 8.50
N GLY A 250 -14.01 28.17 8.32
CA GLY A 250 -14.16 26.86 8.96
C GLY A 250 -15.28 26.00 8.36
N VAL A 251 -15.92 26.47 7.29
CA VAL A 251 -17.06 25.82 6.63
C VAL A 251 -16.69 25.43 5.21
N ASN A 252 -16.17 26.37 4.43
CA ASN A 252 -15.78 26.18 3.04
C ASN A 252 -14.28 25.86 2.97
N PHE A 253 -13.97 24.58 2.73
CA PHE A 253 -12.61 24.10 2.55
C PHE A 253 -12.25 23.99 1.08
N LYS A 254 -11.04 24.43 0.73
CA LYS A 254 -10.44 24.30 -0.59
C LYS A 254 -9.21 23.40 -0.50
N GLY A 255 -9.07 22.48 -1.44
CA GLY A 255 -7.87 21.65 -1.59
C GLY A 255 -6.63 22.51 -1.82
N LEU A 256 -5.56 22.21 -1.08
CA LEU A 256 -4.24 22.83 -1.27
C LEU A 256 -3.36 22.01 -2.21
N ASN A 257 -3.62 20.71 -2.33
CA ASN A 257 -2.91 19.80 -3.22
C ASN A 257 -3.88 19.12 -4.19
N ASN A 258 -3.48 19.04 -5.47
CA ASN A 258 -4.23 18.33 -6.51
C ASN A 258 -3.87 16.84 -6.56
N LEU A 259 -2.67 16.48 -6.08
CA LEU A 259 -2.18 15.10 -6.01
C LEU A 259 -2.07 14.67 -4.55
N PRO A 260 -2.41 13.41 -4.21
CA PRO A 260 -2.29 12.87 -2.86
C PRO A 260 -0.87 13.04 -2.31
N LEU A 261 -0.75 13.47 -1.06
CA LEU A 261 0.53 13.49 -0.35
C LEU A 261 0.83 12.08 0.15
N THR A 262 1.95 11.52 -0.29
CA THR A 262 2.40 10.19 0.11
C THR A 262 3.72 10.26 0.87
N THR A 263 4.08 9.17 1.55
CA THR A 263 5.39 9.04 2.21
C THR A 263 6.56 9.08 1.23
N LEU A 264 6.33 8.74 -0.04
CA LEU A 264 7.33 8.83 -1.12
C LEU A 264 7.83 10.27 -1.33
N ASN A 265 6.98 11.26 -1.05
CA ASN A 265 7.31 12.69 -1.17
C ASN A 265 7.98 13.26 0.10
N ASN A 266 8.08 12.45 1.14
CA ASN A 266 8.59 12.85 2.45
C ASN A 266 10.10 12.52 2.46
N GLY A 267 10.91 13.36 1.78
CA GLY A 267 12.37 13.21 1.70
C GLY A 267 13.05 13.19 3.08
N GLU A 268 14.39 13.11 3.12
CA GLU A 268 15.20 13.05 4.35
C GLU A 268 14.85 14.20 5.31
N LYS A 269 13.86 13.99 6.18
CA LYS A 269 13.38 14.96 7.17
C LYS A 269 13.60 14.39 8.56
N THR A 270 13.74 15.31 9.51
CA THR A 270 14.21 15.10 10.88
C THR A 270 13.34 14.18 11.75
N ASP A 271 12.10 13.86 11.34
CA ASP A 271 11.22 12.94 12.05
C ASP A 271 10.60 11.92 11.07
N PRO A 272 11.03 10.64 11.11
CA PRO A 272 10.52 9.60 10.23
C PRO A 272 9.06 9.22 10.53
N MET A 273 8.46 9.73 11.61
CA MET A 273 7.08 9.44 11.98
C MET A 273 6.07 10.49 11.49
N ARG A 274 6.56 11.61 10.94
CA ARG A 274 5.73 12.78 10.60
C ARG A 274 5.76 13.10 9.13
N MET A 275 4.60 13.45 8.60
CA MET A 275 4.46 14.09 7.29
C MET A 275 4.35 15.60 7.46
N PHE A 276 4.83 16.33 6.45
CA PHE A 276 4.87 17.79 6.47
C PHE A 276 4.31 18.38 5.17
N TYR A 277 3.52 19.44 5.29
CA TYR A 277 3.05 20.23 4.16
C TYR A 277 3.26 21.71 4.44
N THR A 278 3.78 22.45 3.46
CA THR A 278 3.95 23.91 3.57
C THR A 278 2.93 24.61 2.70
N ASP A 279 2.10 25.42 3.33
CA ASP A 279 1.09 26.24 2.70
C ASP A 279 1.51 27.72 2.71
N SER A 280 1.27 28.43 1.61
CA SER A 280 1.53 29.87 1.51
C SER A 280 0.26 30.64 1.89
N ILE A 281 0.35 31.51 2.90
CA ILE A 281 -0.78 32.22 3.52
C ILE A 281 -0.54 33.73 3.55
N SER A 282 -1.60 34.53 3.63
CA SER A 282 -1.49 35.94 3.98
C SER A 282 -1.38 36.11 5.50
N ASN A 283 -0.65 37.14 5.93
CA ASN A 283 -0.53 37.51 7.34
C ASN A 283 -1.78 38.24 7.83
N GLY A 284 -2.06 38.16 9.13
CA GLY A 284 -3.16 38.87 9.77
C GLY A 284 -4.55 38.27 9.51
N GLN A 285 -4.61 37.12 8.84
CA GLN A 285 -5.84 36.37 8.58
C GLN A 285 -5.83 35.05 9.35
N THR A 286 -7.00 34.65 9.88
CA THR A 286 -7.16 33.33 10.48
C THR A 286 -7.36 32.29 9.39
N TRP A 287 -6.55 31.25 9.43
CA TRP A 287 -6.61 30.11 8.50
C TRP A 287 -6.89 28.84 9.29
N ILE A 288 -7.84 28.05 8.80
CA ILE A 288 -8.21 26.75 9.35
C ILE A 288 -7.79 25.69 8.34
N SER A 289 -7.02 24.71 8.77
CA SER A 289 -6.55 23.64 7.90
C SER A 289 -6.96 22.28 8.42
N ARG A 290 -7.21 21.33 7.51
CA ARG A 290 -7.52 19.93 7.83
C ARG A 290 -6.75 18.99 6.91
N VAL A 291 -6.47 17.81 7.44
CA VAL A 291 -5.82 16.70 6.72
C VAL A 291 -6.82 15.55 6.71
N ASN A 292 -7.07 14.96 5.54
CA ASN A 292 -7.92 13.78 5.36
C ASN A 292 -7.16 12.67 4.67
#